data_AF-A0AAU3L2W3-F1
#
_entry.id   AF-A0AAU3L2W3-F1
#
_cell.length_a   1.000
_cell.length_b   1.000
_cell.length_c   1.000
_cell.angle_alpha   90.00
_cell.angle_beta   90.00
_cell.angle_gamma   90.00
#
_symmetry.space_group_name_H-M   'P 1'
#
loop_
_entity.id
_entity.type
_entity.pdbx_description
1 polymer ?
#
loop_
_entity_poly.entity_id
_entity_poly.type
_entity_poly.pdbx_seq_one_letter_code
_entity_poly.pdbx_strand_id
1 'polypeptide(L)'
;MSQGKAETVARRAVTAREGAAQLGVTPRTVRRLKAEARDDFETRARERRVRAAQMRNAGASYKQIGEALSCTTGAVGALLHLARREGLLIEQAVKRAG
;
A
#
# COMPACT_ATOMS: atom_id res chain seq x y z
N MET A 1 18.04 30.08 -29.19
CA MET A 1 17.20 29.82 -28.01
C MET A 1 17.48 28.40 -27.54
N SER A 2 18.25 28.28 -26.46
CA SER A 2 18.70 27.03 -25.85
C SER A 2 17.52 26.34 -25.13
N GLN A 3 17.26 25.08 -25.45
CA GLN A 3 16.41 24.21 -24.63
C GLN A 3 17.35 23.27 -23.88
N GLY A 4 17.72 23.67 -22.66
CA GLY A 4 18.46 22.83 -21.73
C GLY A 4 17.65 21.59 -21.39
N LYS A 5 18.19 20.43 -21.76
CA LYS A 5 17.65 19.12 -21.38
C LYS A 5 17.74 19.01 -19.86
N ALA A 6 16.61 19.04 -19.17
CA ALA A 6 16.52 18.68 -17.77
C ALA A 6 16.94 17.22 -17.62
N GLU A 7 18.22 17.00 -17.31
CA GLU A 7 18.73 15.73 -16.86
C GLU A 7 18.15 15.50 -15.47
N THR A 8 16.96 14.91 -15.40
CA THR A 8 16.51 14.22 -14.20
C THR A 8 17.52 13.13 -13.94
N VAL A 9 18.54 13.44 -13.14
CA VAL A 9 19.48 12.49 -12.58
C VAL A 9 18.62 11.46 -11.87
N ALA A 10 18.36 10.34 -12.54
CA ALA A 10 17.77 9.18 -11.91
C ALA A 10 18.74 8.83 -10.79
N ARG A 11 18.42 9.27 -9.56
CA ARG A 11 19.22 9.00 -8.36
C ARG A 11 19.39 7.49 -8.35
N ARG A 12 20.57 7.00 -8.72
CA ARG A 12 20.86 5.57 -8.73
C ARG A 12 20.51 5.09 -7.33
N ALA A 13 19.49 4.25 -7.22
CA ALA A 13 19.09 3.71 -5.94
C ALA A 13 20.26 2.88 -5.44
N VAL A 14 20.98 3.38 -4.44
CA VAL A 14 22.11 2.67 -3.84
C VAL A 14 21.60 1.32 -3.36
N THR A 15 22.23 0.26 -3.85
CA THR A 15 21.85 -1.10 -3.50
C THR A 15 22.24 -1.37 -2.05
N ALA A 16 21.59 -2.35 -1.40
CA ALA A 16 21.93 -2.71 -0.04
C ALA A 16 23.40 -3.15 0.13
N ARG A 17 24.03 -3.64 -0.94
CA ARG A 17 25.44 -4.04 -0.96
C ARG A 17 26.37 -2.82 -1.00
N GLU A 18 26.07 -1.84 -1.83
CA GLU A 18 26.85 -0.61 -1.93
C GLU A 18 26.71 0.23 -0.66
N GLY A 19 25.48 0.37 -0.12
CA GLY A 19 25.26 1.05 1.15
C GLY A 19 25.95 0.36 2.32
N ALA A 20 26.06 -0.97 2.29
CA ALA A 20 26.78 -1.74 3.29
C ALA A 20 28.29 -1.46 3.26
N ALA A 21 28.88 -1.43 2.06
CA ALA A 21 30.29 -1.08 1.87
C ALA A 21 30.60 0.36 2.31
N GLN A 22 29.70 1.30 2.03
CA GLN A 22 29.86 2.71 2.43
C GLN A 22 29.74 2.92 3.95
N LEU A 23 28.84 2.19 4.60
CA LEU A 23 28.55 2.35 6.03
C LEU A 23 29.35 1.39 6.93
N GLY A 24 30.14 0.49 6.36
CA GLY A 24 30.87 -0.54 7.12
C GLY A 24 29.96 -1.56 7.82
N VAL A 25 28.72 -1.71 7.37
CA VAL A 25 27.72 -2.62 7.97
C VAL A 25 27.35 -3.74 7.01
N THR A 26 26.64 -4.76 7.49
CA THR A 26 26.18 -5.84 6.62
C THR A 26 25.01 -5.37 5.73
N PRO A 27 24.84 -5.93 4.51
CA PRO A 27 23.69 -5.64 3.65
C PRO A 27 22.34 -5.97 4.30
N ARG A 28 22.32 -6.90 5.27
CA ARG A 28 21.13 -7.21 6.09
C ARG A 28 20.75 -6.05 7.00
N THR A 29 21.75 -5.35 7.55
CA THR A 29 21.55 -4.14 8.38
C THR A 29 21.00 -3.00 7.53
N VAL A 30 21.56 -2.77 6.34
CA VAL A 30 21.05 -1.76 5.40
C VAL A 30 19.62 -2.07 4.96
N ARG A 31 19.31 -3.34 4.68
CA ARG A 31 17.93 -3.78 4.39
C ARG A 31 16.99 -3.53 5.56
N ARG A 32 17.43 -3.78 6.80
CA ARG A 32 16.64 -3.51 8.01
C ARG A 32 16.42 -2.01 8.23
N LEU A 33 17.44 -1.18 8.03
CA LEU A 33 17.36 0.27 8.16
C LEU A 33 16.48 0.91 7.07
N LYS A 34 16.48 0.34 5.86
CA LYS A 34 15.66 0.82 4.74
C LYS A 34 14.23 0.27 4.77
N ALA A 35 14.02 -0.90 5.37
CA ALA A 35 12.69 -1.45 5.54
C ALA A 35 11.87 -0.53 6.45
N GLU A 36 10.63 -0.28 6.06
CA GLU A 36 9.66 0.28 6.99
C GLU A 36 9.56 -0.64 8.23
N ALA A 37 9.43 -0.03 9.42
CA ALA A 37 9.24 -0.79 10.64
C ALA A 37 7.99 -1.67 10.50
N ARG A 38 8.04 -2.88 11.05
CA ARG A 38 6.96 -3.86 10.87
C ARG A 38 5.61 -3.31 11.34
N ASP A 39 5.61 -2.58 12.45
CA ASP A 39 4.41 -2.00 13.05
C ASP A 39 3.81 -0.89 12.17
N ASP A 40 4.66 -0.08 11.53
CA ASP A 40 4.22 0.94 10.58
C ASP A 40 3.60 0.30 9.34
N PHE A 41 4.22 -0.77 8.81
CA PHE A 41 3.64 -1.54 7.70
C PHE A 41 2.28 -2.14 8.06
N GLU A 42 2.16 -2.75 9.24
CA GLU A 42 0.92 -3.34 9.73
C GLU A 42 -0.16 -2.28 9.96
N THR A 43 0.21 -1.10 10.46
CA THR A 43 -0.68 0.04 10.64
C THR A 43 -1.21 0.52 9.29
N ARG A 44 -0.34 0.79 8.31
CA ARG A 44 -0.76 1.17 6.95
C ARG A 44 -1.64 0.11 6.29
N ALA A 45 -1.32 -1.16 6.47
CA ALA A 45 -2.12 -2.25 5.94
C ALA A 45 -3.52 -2.30 6.58
N ARG A 46 -3.62 -2.10 7.89
CA ARG A 46 -4.88 -2.03 8.63
C ARG A 46 -5.71 -0.82 8.21
N GLU A 47 -5.11 0.36 8.09
CA GLU A 47 -5.78 1.57 7.61
C GLU A 47 -6.43 1.37 6.24
N ARG A 48 -5.74 0.69 5.31
CA ARG A 48 -6.31 0.35 4.00
C ARG A 48 -7.51 -0.58 4.09
N ARG A 49 -7.47 -1.58 4.98
CA ARG A 49 -8.59 -2.49 5.24
C ARG A 49 -9.78 -1.74 5.85
N VAL A 50 -9.52 -0.87 6.82
CA VAL A 50 -10.55 -0.02 7.46
C VAL A 50 -11.22 0.89 6.44
N ARG A 51 -10.45 1.60 5.60
CA ARG A 51 -11.03 2.46 4.55
C ARG A 51 -11.86 1.66 3.55
N ALA A 52 -11.36 0.52 3.08
CA ALA A 52 -12.12 -0.36 2.19
C ALA A 52 -13.44 -0.82 2.83
N ALA A 53 -13.39 -1.21 4.11
CA ALA A 53 -14.56 -1.66 4.87
C ALA A 53 -15.57 -0.52 5.10
N GLN A 54 -15.12 0.68 5.46
CA GLN A 54 -15.97 1.86 5.62
C GLN A 54 -16.70 2.20 4.33
N MET A 55 -15.98 2.26 3.20
CA MET A 55 -16.60 2.52 1.90
C MET A 55 -17.58 1.41 1.52
N ARG A 56 -17.26 0.15 1.82
CA ARG A 56 -18.17 -0.96 1.56
C ARG A 56 -19.43 -0.91 2.41
N ASN A 57 -19.30 -0.60 3.69
CA ASN A 57 -20.42 -0.39 4.62
C ASN A 57 -21.30 0.81 4.18
N ALA A 58 -20.69 1.83 3.56
CA ALA A 58 -21.39 2.96 2.94
C ALA A 58 -22.05 2.64 1.58
N GLY A 59 -21.96 1.38 1.11
CA GLY A 59 -22.60 0.93 -0.13
C GLY A 59 -21.77 1.12 -1.40
N ALA A 60 -20.49 1.51 -1.29
CA ALA A 60 -19.63 1.66 -2.47
C ALA A 60 -19.42 0.33 -3.21
N SER A 61 -19.37 0.42 -4.54
CA SER A 61 -19.02 -0.69 -5.42
C SER A 61 -17.51 -1.00 -5.35
N TYR A 62 -17.13 -2.20 -5.78
CA TYR A 62 -15.71 -2.61 -5.81
C TYR A 62 -14.86 -1.70 -6.71
N LYS A 63 -15.46 -1.17 -7.79
CA LYS A 63 -14.80 -0.24 -8.71
C LYS A 63 -14.46 1.08 -8.01
N GLN A 64 -15.44 1.68 -7.33
CA GLN A 64 -15.25 2.93 -6.60
C GLN A 64 -14.23 2.79 -5.46
N ILE A 65 -14.24 1.66 -4.75
CA ILE A 65 -13.23 1.39 -3.70
C ILE A 65 -11.84 1.24 -4.32
N GLY A 66 -11.73 0.59 -5.48
CA GLY A 66 -10.47 0.43 -6.21
C GLY A 66 -9.90 1.77 -6.68
N GLU A 67 -10.75 2.63 -7.24
CA GLU A 67 -10.36 3.98 -7.65
C GLU A 67 -9.88 4.81 -6.45
N ALA A 68 -10.63 4.81 -5.34
CA ALA A 68 -10.28 5.57 -4.14
C ALA A 68 -9.00 5.09 -3.44
N LEU A 69 -8.70 3.78 -3.51
CA LEU A 69 -7.49 3.19 -2.93
C LEU A 69 -6.37 2.99 -3.96
N SER A 70 -6.55 3.47 -5.19
CA SER A 70 -5.65 3.29 -6.33
C SER A 70 -5.18 1.84 -6.49
N CYS A 71 -6.13 0.89 -6.42
CA CYS A 71 -5.87 -0.54 -6.54
C CYS A 71 -6.89 -1.24 -7.45
N THR A 72 -6.56 -2.45 -7.88
CA THR A 72 -7.44 -3.24 -8.74
C THR A 72 -8.65 -3.75 -7.95
N THR A 73 -9.74 -4.06 -8.65
CA THR A 73 -10.93 -4.68 -8.05
C THR A 73 -10.62 -6.01 -7.35
N GLY A 74 -9.67 -6.79 -7.88
CA GLY A 74 -9.18 -8.01 -7.23
C GLY A 74 -8.47 -7.71 -5.90
N ALA A 75 -7.67 -6.64 -5.84
CA ALA A 75 -7.04 -6.20 -4.59
C ALA A 75 -8.07 -5.73 -3.56
N VAL A 76 -9.16 -5.09 -3.99
CA VAL A 76 -10.29 -4.74 -3.12
C VAL A 76 -10.92 -5.99 -2.50
N GLY A 77 -11.13 -7.05 -3.29
CA GLY A 77 -11.66 -8.33 -2.78
C GLY A 77 -10.79 -8.91 -1.66
N ALA A 78 -9.46 -8.90 -1.83
CA ALA A 78 -8.53 -9.35 -0.80
C ALA A 78 -8.57 -8.45 0.46
N LEU A 79 -8.65 -7.13 0.29
CA LEU A 79 -8.77 -6.18 1.40
C LEU A 79 -10.06 -6.43 2.22
N LEU A 80 -11.19 -6.64 1.54
CA LEU A 80 -12.47 -6.91 2.18
C LEU A 80 -12.50 -8.30 2.85
N HIS A 81 -11.87 -9.31 2.25
CA HIS A 81 -11.73 -10.62 2.88
C HIS A 81 -10.96 -10.53 4.22
N LEU A 82 -9.85 -9.79 4.23
CA LEU A 82 -9.09 -9.54 5.46
C LEU A 82 -9.88 -8.70 6.47
N ALA A 83 -10.56 -7.65 6.00
CA ALA A 83 -11.41 -6.83 6.86
C ALA A 83 -12.54 -7.64 7.52
N ARG A 84 -13.09 -8.65 6.83
CA ARG A 84 -14.08 -9.58 7.40
C ARG A 84 -13.50 -10.41 8.54
N ARG A 85 -12.28 -10.94 8.36
CA ARG A 85 -11.57 -11.70 9.41
C ARG A 85 -11.26 -10.84 10.63
N GLU A 86 -11.09 -9.54 10.43
CA GLU A 86 -10.87 -8.55 11.50
C GLU A 86 -12.19 -8.01 12.10
N GLY A 87 -13.35 -8.44 11.62
CA GLY A 87 -14.65 -7.97 12.12
C GLY A 87 -14.98 -6.52 11.74
N LEU A 88 -14.27 -5.93 10.77
CA LEU A 88 -14.45 -4.54 10.34
C LEU A 88 -15.64 -4.34 9.38
N LEU A 89 -16.20 -5.44 8.87
CA LEU A 89 -17.36 -5.41 8.00
C LEU A 89 -18.63 -5.69 8.80
N ILE A 90 -19.57 -4.77 8.73
CA ILE A 90 -20.93 -4.97 9.26
C ILE A 90 -21.65 -5.79 8.18
N GLU A 91 -22.09 -7.00 8.53
CA GLU A 91 -22.67 -7.96 7.57
C GLU A 91 -24.04 -7.53 7.03
N GLN A 92 -24.26 -6.33 6.50
CA GLN A 92 -25.55 -5.99 5.87
C GLN A 92 -25.43 -5.07 4.65
N ALA A 93 -25.75 -5.62 3.48
CA ALA A 93 -26.44 -4.99 2.32
C ALA A 93 -26.49 -5.91 1.07
N VAL A 94 -26.33 -7.23 1.20
CA VAL A 94 -26.44 -8.18 0.05
C VAL A 94 -27.84 -8.18 -0.58
N LYS A 95 -28.86 -7.65 0.10
CA LYS A 95 -30.22 -7.47 -0.42
C LYS A 95 -30.53 -5.98 -0.54
N ARG A 96 -30.39 -5.38 -1.73
CA ARG A 96 -31.12 -4.19 -2.25
C ARG A 96 -30.37 -3.59 -3.43
N ALA A 97 -30.50 -4.19 -4.61
CA ALA A 97 -30.54 -3.54 -5.93
C ALA A 97 -30.33 -4.61 -7.02
N GLY A 98 -31.40 -4.95 -7.74
CA GLY A 98 -31.36 -5.81 -8.93
C GLY A 98 -31.95 -7.19 -8.70
#